data_AF-A0A4R5LU93-F1
#
_entry.id   AF-A0A4R5LU93-F1
#
_cell.length_a   1.000
_cell.length_b   1.000
_cell.length_c   1.000
_cell.angle_alpha   90.00
_cell.angle_beta   90.00
_cell.angle_gamma   90.00
#
_symmetry.space_group_name_H-M   'P 1'
#
loop_
_entity.id
_entity.type
_entity.pdbx_description
1 polymer ?
#
loop_
_entity_poly.entity_id
_entity_poly.type
_entity_poly.pdbx_seq_one_letter_code
_entity_poly.pdbx_strand_id
1 'polypeptide(L)'
;MVNNTRSTIFAYFLTAPVAMFVTGLFSSGVLQASEQADWKACSQRLADSATASLTGGERRACVIAVAGTYLQWVRGDLAAAQLPLADDFKRRSLGTLRGDATTGRTEFLQDSRSDLIESATEQEWAVDGDTAWAIFTVKLKASPEETHWVAERFIVTNGRISDILALPPVVKP
;
A
#
# COMPACT_ATOMS: atom_id res chain seq x y z
N MET A 1 6.11 48.40 -59.22
CA MET A 1 7.55 48.05 -59.16
C MET A 1 7.60 46.53 -59.11
N VAL A 2 7.67 45.78 -60.21
CA VAL A 2 8.75 45.57 -61.21
C VAL A 2 9.94 44.76 -60.64
N ASN A 3 10.30 43.71 -61.41
CA ASN A 3 11.37 42.69 -61.31
C ASN A 3 11.04 41.46 -60.44
N ASN A 4 10.86 40.22 -60.92
CA ASN A 4 11.30 39.44 -62.07
C ASN A 4 12.83 39.24 -62.21
N THR A 5 13.26 37.97 -62.26
CA THR A 5 14.41 37.30 -62.97
C THR A 5 14.94 36.13 -62.08
N ARG A 6 14.53 34.87 -62.24
CA ARG A 6 14.99 33.78 -63.15
C ARG A 6 16.48 33.38 -63.08
N SER A 7 16.73 32.10 -62.71
CA SER A 7 17.49 31.06 -63.46
C SER A 7 18.39 30.20 -62.55
N THR A 8 18.09 28.91 -62.32
CA THR A 8 18.42 27.67 -63.08
C THR A 8 19.75 27.05 -62.65
N ILE A 9 19.74 25.78 -62.20
CA ILE A 9 20.49 24.63 -62.76
C ILE A 9 20.39 23.40 -61.83
N PHE A 10 20.08 22.27 -62.46
CA PHE A 10 19.98 20.89 -61.95
C PHE A 10 21.33 20.30 -61.50
N ALA A 11 21.32 19.41 -60.50
CA ALA A 11 22.19 18.22 -60.48
C ALA A 11 21.60 17.12 -59.57
N TYR A 12 21.49 15.92 -60.14
CA TYR A 12 21.02 14.67 -59.54
C TYR A 12 22.09 14.02 -58.64
N PHE A 13 21.67 13.47 -57.49
CA PHE A 13 22.29 12.34 -56.77
C PHE A 13 21.13 11.65 -56.02
N LEU A 14 20.51 10.57 -56.50
CA LEU A 14 20.91 9.15 -56.49
C LEU A 14 21.44 8.63 -55.13
N THR A 15 20.64 7.71 -54.55
CA THR A 15 20.94 6.70 -53.51
C THR A 15 21.11 7.22 -52.07
N ALA A 16 20.54 6.65 -51.00
CA ALA A 16 19.91 5.37 -50.74
C ALA A 16 18.87 5.51 -49.60
N PRO A 17 17.81 4.68 -49.53
CA PRO A 17 16.99 4.60 -48.32
C PRO A 17 17.79 3.88 -47.23
N VAL A 18 18.33 4.63 -46.28
CA VAL A 18 18.74 4.05 -44.99
C VAL A 18 17.47 3.71 -44.24
N ALA A 19 17.05 2.44 -44.36
CA ALA A 19 16.07 1.83 -43.49
C ALA A 19 16.66 1.81 -42.07
N MET A 20 16.48 2.90 -41.34
CA MET A 20 16.81 2.98 -39.93
C MET A 20 15.74 2.18 -39.19
N PHE A 21 16.02 0.89 -38.97
CA PHE A 21 15.30 0.05 -38.02
C PHE A 21 15.43 0.72 -36.65
N VAL A 22 14.43 1.52 -36.27
CA VAL A 22 14.19 1.87 -34.89
C VAL A 22 13.57 0.64 -34.25
N THR A 23 14.41 -0.34 -33.91
CA THR A 23 14.08 -1.29 -32.85
C THR A 23 14.12 -0.52 -31.54
N GLY A 24 13.08 0.29 -31.32
CA GLY A 24 12.73 0.77 -30.01
C GLY A 24 12.46 -0.46 -29.16
N LEU A 25 13.48 -0.84 -28.39
CA LEU A 25 13.36 -1.73 -27.25
C LEU A 25 12.23 -1.15 -26.39
N PHE A 26 11.02 -1.66 -26.58
CA PHE A 26 10.01 -1.67 -25.55
C PHE A 26 10.66 -2.44 -24.41
N SER A 27 11.33 -1.71 -23.52
CA SER A 27 11.64 -2.18 -22.20
C SER A 27 10.29 -2.43 -21.57
N SER A 28 9.78 -3.64 -21.75
CA SER A 28 8.80 -4.24 -20.88
C SER A 28 9.45 -4.25 -19.51
N GLY A 29 9.36 -3.12 -18.82
CA GLY A 29 9.46 -3.06 -17.38
C GLY A 29 8.31 -3.91 -16.89
N VAL A 30 8.54 -5.22 -16.81
CA VAL A 30 7.83 -6.07 -15.89
C VAL A 30 8.09 -5.39 -14.56
N LEU A 31 7.10 -4.61 -14.10
CA LEU A 31 6.97 -4.25 -12.70
C LEU A 31 7.09 -5.59 -11.98
N GLN A 32 8.29 -5.87 -11.45
CA GLN A 32 8.52 -7.00 -10.59
C GLN A 32 7.39 -6.96 -9.57
N ALA A 33 6.58 -8.02 -9.57
CA ALA A 33 5.69 -8.31 -8.47
C ALA A 33 6.50 -8.04 -7.21
N SER A 34 6.11 -6.99 -6.49
CA SER A 34 6.90 -6.46 -5.39
C SER A 34 7.18 -7.62 -4.45
N GLU A 35 8.45 -8.00 -4.33
CA GLU A 35 8.89 -8.80 -3.20
C GLU A 35 8.31 -8.11 -1.96
N GLN A 36 7.40 -8.82 -1.29
CA GLN A 36 6.61 -8.25 -0.20
C GLN A 36 7.63 -7.82 0.85
N ALA A 37 7.86 -6.52 0.97
CA ALA A 37 8.98 -6.01 1.74
C ALA A 37 8.88 -6.54 3.18
N ASP A 38 9.98 -7.10 3.70
CA ASP A 38 10.00 -7.63 5.06
C ASP A 38 9.63 -6.51 6.05
N TRP A 39 8.54 -6.71 6.79
CA TRP A 39 8.00 -5.70 7.69
C TRP A 39 9.01 -5.35 8.80
N LYS A 40 9.89 -6.28 9.20
CA LYS A 40 10.90 -6.01 10.22
C LYS A 40 11.97 -5.05 9.71
N ALA A 41 12.50 -5.32 8.50
CA ALA A 41 13.43 -4.43 7.84
C ALA A 41 12.80 -3.04 7.59
N CYS A 42 11.54 -3.00 7.15
CA CYS A 42 10.83 -1.75 6.94
C CYS A 42 10.54 -0.98 8.24
N SER A 43 10.17 -1.68 9.32
CA SER A 43 10.02 -1.07 10.65
C SER A 43 11.32 -0.38 11.08
N GLN A 44 12.46 -1.08 10.97
CA GLN A 44 13.76 -0.51 11.29
C GLN A 44 14.10 0.71 10.41
N ARG A 45 13.95 0.60 9.08
CA ARG A 45 14.22 1.71 8.15
C ARG A 45 13.35 2.93 8.40
N LEU A 46 12.08 2.74 8.73
CA LEU A 46 11.17 3.85 9.07
C LEU A 46 11.56 4.51 10.40
N ALA A 47 12.00 3.74 11.40
CA ALA A 47 12.54 4.25 12.65
C ALA A 47 13.84 5.06 12.43
N ASP A 48 14.72 4.56 11.57
CA ASP A 48 16.01 5.19 11.26
C ASP A 48 15.89 6.36 10.26
N SER A 49 14.72 6.53 9.61
CA SER A 49 14.54 7.51 8.53
C SER A 49 14.70 8.98 8.96
N ALA A 50 14.80 9.25 10.26
CA ALA A 50 15.28 10.54 10.78
C ALA A 50 16.73 10.86 10.35
N THR A 51 17.51 9.84 9.95
CA THR A 51 18.93 9.96 9.56
C THR A 51 19.18 9.72 8.07
N ALA A 52 18.37 8.89 7.40
CA ALA A 52 18.46 8.64 5.97
C ALA A 52 17.06 8.73 5.33
N SER A 53 16.89 9.68 4.40
CA SER A 53 15.58 9.92 3.79
C SER A 53 15.23 8.82 2.79
N LEU A 54 14.14 8.09 3.05
CA LEU A 54 13.56 7.13 2.09
C LEU A 54 12.93 7.88 0.92
N THR A 55 13.01 7.32 -0.28
CA THR A 55 12.20 7.81 -1.41
C THR A 55 10.70 7.61 -1.12
N GLY A 56 9.84 8.36 -1.79
CA GLY A 56 8.38 8.24 -1.61
C GLY A 56 7.85 6.83 -1.88
N GLY A 57 8.39 6.14 -2.89
CA GLY A 57 8.02 4.75 -3.23
C GLY A 57 8.46 3.75 -2.16
N GLU A 58 9.69 3.88 -1.65
CA GLU A 58 10.19 3.02 -0.56
C GLU A 58 9.43 3.25 0.74
N ARG A 59 9.15 4.51 1.09
CA ARG A 59 8.34 4.85 2.26
C ARG A 59 6.95 4.23 2.14
N ARG A 60 6.29 4.39 0.98
CA ARG A 60 4.98 3.75 0.71
C ARG A 60 5.03 2.25 0.91
N ALA A 61 6.01 1.56 0.32
CA ALA A 61 6.15 0.11 0.46
C ALA A 61 6.36 -0.31 1.92
N CYS A 62 7.18 0.44 2.68
CA CYS A 62 7.42 0.14 4.08
C CYS A 62 6.24 0.42 5.00
N VAL A 63 5.47 1.48 4.74
CA VAL A 63 4.23 1.75 5.48
C VAL A 63 3.22 0.63 5.25
N ILE A 64 3.05 0.14 4.00
CA ILE A 64 2.19 -1.01 3.70
C ILE A 64 2.69 -2.27 4.39
N ALA A 65 4.00 -2.55 4.34
CA ALA A 65 4.56 -3.73 4.98
C ALA A 65 4.32 -3.74 6.50
N VAL A 66 4.53 -2.61 7.18
CA VAL A 66 4.29 -2.47 8.62
C VAL A 66 2.79 -2.55 8.93
N ALA A 67 1.95 -1.78 8.26
CA ALA A 67 0.50 -1.80 8.49
C ALA A 67 -0.13 -3.17 8.16
N GLY A 68 0.36 -3.84 7.11
CA GLY A 68 -0.10 -5.15 6.66
C GLY A 68 0.13 -6.28 7.66
N THR A 69 1.01 -6.09 8.66
CA THR A 69 1.14 -7.03 9.79
C THR A 69 -0.17 -7.19 10.55
N TYR A 70 -1.01 -6.15 10.62
CA TYR A 70 -2.33 -6.24 11.21
C TYR A 70 -3.23 -7.24 10.46
N LEU A 71 -3.19 -7.25 9.13
CA LEU A 71 -3.98 -8.17 8.34
C LEU A 71 -3.45 -9.61 8.44
N GLN A 72 -2.14 -9.79 8.56
CA GLN A 72 -1.54 -11.09 8.90
C GLN A 72 -2.06 -11.59 10.26
N TRP A 73 -2.15 -10.72 11.27
CA TRP A 73 -2.75 -11.07 12.55
C TRP A 73 -4.25 -11.41 12.45
N VAL A 74 -5.03 -10.63 11.71
CA VAL A 74 -6.46 -10.90 11.46
C VAL A 74 -6.69 -12.29 10.85
N ARG A 75 -5.79 -12.74 9.95
CA ARG A 75 -5.82 -14.07 9.32
C ARG A 75 -5.30 -15.20 10.23
N GLY A 76 -4.60 -14.86 11.31
CA GLY A 76 -3.90 -15.82 12.16
C GLY A 76 -2.49 -16.20 11.70
N ASP A 77 -1.94 -15.52 10.70
CA ASP A 77 -0.57 -15.75 10.18
C ASP A 77 0.51 -15.16 11.09
N LEU A 78 0.14 -14.20 11.96
CA LEU A 78 1.04 -13.50 12.87
C LEU A 78 0.41 -13.41 14.27
N ALA A 79 1.18 -13.71 15.32
CA ALA A 79 0.68 -13.58 16.68
C ALA A 79 0.55 -12.10 17.08
N ALA A 80 -0.44 -11.74 17.90
CA ALA A 80 -0.66 -10.36 18.36
C ALA A 80 0.60 -9.75 18.98
N ALA A 81 1.33 -10.52 19.79
CA ALA A 81 2.57 -10.10 20.46
C ALA A 81 3.71 -9.74 19.49
N GLN A 82 3.63 -10.15 18.22
CA GLN A 82 4.63 -9.84 17.19
C GLN A 82 4.29 -8.56 16.41
N LEU A 83 3.09 -8.00 16.59
CA LEU A 83 2.70 -6.76 15.91
C LEU A 83 3.63 -5.61 16.33
N PRO A 84 4.13 -4.82 15.37
CA PRO A 84 4.96 -3.65 15.65
C PRO A 84 4.10 -2.49 16.15
N LEU A 85 3.48 -2.62 17.32
CA LEU A 85 2.69 -1.56 17.93
C LEU A 85 3.58 -0.55 18.66
N ALA A 86 3.20 0.73 18.62
CA ALA A 86 3.80 1.77 19.44
C ALA A 86 3.37 1.60 20.91
N ASP A 87 4.15 2.14 21.86
CA ASP A 87 3.83 2.02 23.28
C ASP A 87 2.54 2.75 23.66
N ASP A 88 2.22 3.83 22.96
CA ASP A 88 1.02 4.65 23.11
C ASP A 88 -0.11 4.27 22.13
N PHE A 89 -0.03 3.08 21.52
CA PHE A 89 -0.98 2.61 20.51
C PHE A 89 -2.45 2.70 20.96
N LYS A 90 -3.30 3.11 20.02
CA LYS A 90 -4.77 3.11 20.16
C LYS A 90 -5.46 2.57 18.92
N ARG A 91 -6.48 1.74 19.12
CA ARG A 91 -7.47 1.43 18.09
C ARG A 91 -8.78 2.14 18.41
N ARG A 92 -9.36 2.81 17.42
CA ARG A 92 -10.62 3.55 17.55
C ARG A 92 -11.64 3.00 16.57
N SER A 93 -12.88 2.85 17.01
CA SER A 93 -14.00 2.42 16.17
C SER A 93 -14.99 3.56 15.98
N LEU A 94 -15.26 3.93 14.73
CA LEU A 94 -16.33 4.88 14.42
C LEU A 94 -17.69 4.19 14.46
N GLY A 95 -18.73 4.94 14.84
CA GLY A 95 -20.10 4.41 14.98
C GLY A 95 -20.36 3.64 16.28
N THR A 96 -19.35 3.46 17.14
CA THR A 96 -19.49 2.86 18.49
C THR A 96 -19.71 3.95 19.55
N LEU A 97 -20.36 3.60 20.66
CA LEU A 97 -20.48 4.49 21.83
C LEU A 97 -19.09 4.91 22.33
N ARG A 98 -18.95 6.17 22.77
CA ARG A 98 -17.66 6.77 23.10
C ARG A 98 -16.85 6.01 24.17
N GLY A 99 -17.52 5.35 25.12
CA GLY A 99 -16.88 4.54 26.16
C GLY A 99 -16.18 3.30 25.62
N ASP A 100 -16.74 2.69 24.58
CA ASP A 100 -16.26 1.43 23.99
C ASP A 100 -15.51 1.66 22.66
N ALA A 101 -15.43 2.91 22.22
CA ALA A 101 -14.89 3.28 20.93
C ALA A 101 -13.36 3.25 20.87
N THR A 102 -12.64 3.02 21.98
CA THR A 102 -11.17 3.01 22.01
C THR A 102 -10.63 1.81 22.76
N THR A 103 -9.75 1.05 22.10
CA THR A 103 -9.00 -0.07 22.68
C THR A 103 -7.52 0.31 22.78
N GLY A 104 -6.94 0.19 23.98
CA GLY A 104 -5.51 0.42 24.19
C GLY A 104 -4.66 -0.80 23.84
N ARG A 105 -3.34 -0.63 23.80
CA ARG A 105 -2.39 -1.70 23.44
C ARG A 105 -2.55 -2.98 24.26
N THR A 106 -2.62 -2.88 25.59
CA THR A 106 -2.68 -4.07 26.47
C THR A 106 -3.90 -4.92 26.16
N GLU A 107 -5.06 -4.28 26.04
CA GLU A 107 -6.32 -4.96 25.73
C GLU A 107 -6.33 -5.51 24.31
N PHE A 108 -5.81 -4.74 23.35
CA PHE A 108 -5.68 -5.16 21.96
C PHE A 108 -4.80 -6.42 21.80
N LEU A 109 -3.73 -6.54 22.57
CA LEU A 109 -2.85 -7.72 22.53
C LEU A 109 -3.47 -8.99 23.13
N GLN A 110 -4.59 -8.88 23.85
CA GLN A 110 -5.35 -10.03 24.38
C GLN A 110 -6.46 -10.49 23.40
N ASP A 111 -6.71 -9.75 22.32
CA ASP A 111 -7.75 -10.05 21.33
C ASP A 111 -7.36 -11.28 20.48
N SER A 112 -8.25 -12.30 20.42
CA SER A 112 -8.07 -13.53 19.64
C SER A 112 -8.99 -13.57 18.40
N ARG A 113 -8.75 -12.66 17.45
CA ARG A 113 -9.56 -12.60 16.21
C ARG A 113 -9.47 -13.84 15.33
N SER A 114 -8.37 -14.59 15.40
CA SER A 114 -8.21 -15.85 14.67
C SER A 114 -9.32 -16.87 14.97
N ASP A 115 -10.00 -16.75 16.10
CA ASP A 115 -11.11 -17.62 16.46
C ASP A 115 -12.41 -17.25 15.73
N LEU A 116 -12.57 -15.98 15.36
CA LEU A 116 -13.78 -15.41 14.73
C LEU A 116 -13.69 -15.36 13.21
N ILE A 117 -12.50 -15.08 12.68
CA ILE A 117 -12.26 -14.85 11.26
C ILE A 117 -11.94 -16.18 10.56
N GLU A 118 -12.70 -16.51 9.52
CA GLU A 118 -12.40 -17.63 8.63
C GLU A 118 -11.34 -17.24 7.61
N SER A 119 -11.50 -16.06 7.00
CA SER A 119 -10.57 -15.53 6.01
C SER A 119 -10.61 -14.01 5.98
N ALA A 120 -9.50 -13.40 5.59
CA ALA A 120 -9.45 -11.98 5.31
C ALA A 120 -8.62 -11.72 4.06
N THR A 121 -9.18 -11.02 3.07
CA THR A 121 -8.55 -10.82 1.76
C THR A 121 -8.35 -9.34 1.50
N GLU A 122 -7.09 -8.95 1.35
CA GLU A 122 -6.70 -7.60 0.96
C GLU A 122 -7.29 -7.24 -0.40
N GLN A 123 -7.84 -6.03 -0.54
CA GLN A 123 -8.33 -5.52 -1.83
C GLN A 123 -7.48 -4.35 -2.31
N GLU A 124 -7.21 -3.38 -1.43
CA GLU A 124 -6.57 -2.13 -1.83
C GLU A 124 -5.84 -1.43 -0.69
N TRP A 125 -4.75 -0.74 -1.05
CA TRP A 125 -4.00 0.17 -0.18
C TRP A 125 -3.87 1.56 -0.81
N ALA A 126 -4.30 2.59 -0.06
CA ALA A 126 -3.96 3.98 -0.32
C ALA A 126 -3.00 4.48 0.77
N VAL A 127 -1.94 5.21 0.39
CA VAL A 127 -0.91 5.67 1.33
C VAL A 127 -0.58 7.12 1.07
N ASP A 128 -0.56 7.91 2.14
CA ASP A 128 -0.12 9.30 2.16
C ASP A 128 0.85 9.50 3.33
N GLY A 129 2.13 9.68 3.01
CA GLY A 129 3.22 9.74 3.98
C GLY A 129 3.25 8.51 4.88
N ASP A 130 2.96 8.72 6.16
CA ASP A 130 2.96 7.71 7.22
C ASP A 130 1.55 7.17 7.55
N THR A 131 0.55 7.58 6.77
CA THR A 131 -0.84 7.13 6.91
C THR A 131 -1.18 6.16 5.79
N ALA A 132 -1.78 5.02 6.13
CA ALA A 132 -2.31 4.06 5.16
C ALA A 132 -3.79 3.82 5.39
N TRP A 133 -4.53 3.62 4.31
CA TRP A 133 -5.88 3.07 4.32
C TRP A 133 -5.83 1.70 3.67
N ALA A 134 -6.39 0.71 4.37
CA ALA A 134 -6.63 -0.61 3.81
C ALA A 134 -8.12 -0.84 3.61
N ILE A 135 -8.47 -1.35 2.44
CA ILE A 135 -9.77 -1.95 2.19
C ILE A 135 -9.54 -3.45 2.04
N PHE A 136 -10.24 -4.24 2.84
CA PHE A 136 -10.17 -5.70 2.80
C PHE A 136 -11.52 -6.30 3.09
N THR A 137 -11.70 -7.54 2.65
CA THR A 137 -12.90 -8.32 2.95
C THR A 137 -12.61 -9.32 4.06
N VAL A 138 -13.63 -9.63 4.84
CA VAL A 138 -13.57 -10.60 5.93
C VAL A 138 -14.76 -11.54 5.81
N LYS A 139 -14.51 -12.84 5.99
CA LYS A 139 -15.54 -13.85 6.23
C LYS A 139 -15.44 -14.34 7.66
N LEU A 140 -16.57 -14.41 8.35
CA LEU A 140 -16.64 -14.88 9.73
C LEU A 140 -16.93 -16.38 9.75
N LYS A 141 -16.33 -17.12 10.68
CA LYS A 141 -16.61 -18.57 10.83
C LYS A 141 -18.08 -18.86 11.17
N ALA A 142 -18.74 -17.93 11.85
CA ALA A 142 -20.16 -18.04 12.21
C ALA A 142 -21.11 -17.80 11.01
N SER A 143 -20.64 -17.13 9.96
CA SER A 143 -21.40 -16.76 8.77
C SER A 143 -20.52 -16.80 7.51
N PRO A 144 -20.02 -17.99 7.11
CA PRO A 144 -19.01 -18.14 6.04
C PRO A 144 -19.50 -17.70 4.64
N GLU A 145 -20.83 -17.65 4.46
CA GLU A 145 -21.48 -17.19 3.24
C GLU A 145 -21.54 -15.66 3.14
N GLU A 146 -21.39 -14.94 4.26
CA GLU A 146 -21.40 -13.48 4.28
C GLU A 146 -19.98 -12.93 4.07
N THR A 147 -19.87 -11.86 3.28
CA THR A 147 -18.62 -11.12 3.09
C THR A 147 -18.79 -9.70 3.59
N HIS A 148 -17.99 -9.35 4.59
CA HIS A 148 -17.97 -8.03 5.19
C HIS A 148 -16.83 -7.21 4.60
N TRP A 149 -17.15 -6.02 4.09
CA TRP A 149 -16.15 -5.04 3.69
C TRP A 149 -15.70 -4.27 4.91
N VAL A 150 -14.38 -4.22 5.11
CA VAL A 150 -13.74 -3.52 6.20
C VAL A 150 -12.81 -2.47 5.62
N ALA A 151 -12.90 -1.27 6.16
CA ALA A 151 -11.99 -0.17 5.84
C ALA A 151 -11.38 0.34 7.14
N GLU A 152 -10.04 0.31 7.22
CA GLU A 152 -9.32 0.83 8.37
C GLU A 152 -8.18 1.75 7.93
N ARG A 153 -7.96 2.80 8.73
CA ARG A 153 -6.82 3.71 8.58
C ARG A 153 -5.77 3.35 9.62
N PHE A 154 -4.52 3.29 9.20
CA PHE A 154 -3.34 3.05 10.02
C PHE A 154 -2.46 4.29 10.01
N ILE A 155 -1.93 4.66 11.17
CA ILE A 155 -0.82 5.62 11.28
C ILE A 155 0.42 4.84 11.72
N VAL A 156 1.51 4.97 10.96
CA VAL A 156 2.80 4.32 11.23
C VAL A 156 3.82 5.37 11.66
N THR A 157 4.20 5.37 12.93
CA THR A 157 5.17 6.31 13.50
C THR A 157 6.43 5.56 13.94
N ASN A 158 7.62 5.99 13.48
CA ASN A 158 8.90 5.35 13.80
C ASN A 158 8.88 3.83 13.54
N GLY A 159 8.29 3.42 12.42
CA GLY A 159 8.19 2.01 12.03
C GLY A 159 7.20 1.17 12.83
N ARG A 160 6.33 1.80 13.64
CA ARG A 160 5.34 1.13 14.48
C ARG A 160 3.94 1.66 14.21
N ILE A 161 2.92 0.82 14.30
CA ILE A 161 1.52 1.23 14.22
C ILE A 161 1.17 1.96 15.53
N SER A 162 0.79 3.23 15.44
CA SER A 162 0.44 4.08 16.58
C SER A 162 -1.07 4.32 16.70
N ASP A 163 -1.80 4.35 15.59
CA ASP A 163 -3.26 4.51 15.58
C ASP A 163 -3.89 3.62 14.52
N ILE A 164 -5.00 2.97 14.87
CA ILE A 164 -5.92 2.35 13.92
C ILE A 164 -7.28 3.02 14.07
N LEU A 165 -7.86 3.50 12.99
CA LEU A 165 -9.24 3.96 12.94
C LEU A 165 -10.06 3.00 12.08
N ALA A 166 -10.96 2.25 12.71
CA ALA A 166 -11.86 1.33 12.06
C ALA A 166 -13.19 1.99 11.72
N LEU A 167 -13.61 1.85 10.46
CA LEU A 167 -14.96 2.20 10.02
C LEU A 167 -15.92 1.03 10.30
N PRO A 168 -17.22 1.29 10.50
CA PRO A 168 -18.22 0.23 10.57
C PRO A 168 -18.14 -0.67 9.34
N PRO A 169 -18.16 -2.00 9.50
CA PRO A 169 -18.17 -2.91 8.37
C PRO A 169 -19.48 -2.79 7.60
N VAL A 170 -19.41 -3.00 6.28
CA VAL A 170 -20.59 -3.03 5.40
C VAL A 170 -20.76 -4.44 4.86
N VAL A 171 -21.95 -5.01 5.01
CA VAL A 171 -22.31 -6.30 4.41
C VAL A 171 -22.53 -6.08 2.92
N LYS A 172 -21.88 -6.89 2.07
CA LYS A 172 -22.18 -6.87 0.64
C LYS A 172 -23.55 -7.52 0.41
N PRO A 173 -24.50 -6.85 -0.26
CA PRO A 173 -25.79 -7.45 -0.60
C PRO A 173 -25.65 -8.59 -1.62
#